data_AF-A0A815SCP4-F1
#
_entry.id   AF-A0A815SCP4-F1
#
_cell.length_a   1.000
_cell.length_b   1.000
_cell.length_c   1.000
_cell.angle_alpha   90.00
_cell.angle_beta   90.00
_cell.angle_gamma   90.00
#
_symmetry.space_group_name_H-M   'P 1'
#
loop_
_entity.id
_entity.type
_entity.pdbx_description
1 polymer ?
#
loop_
_entity_poly.entity_id
_entity_poly.type
_entity_poly.pdbx_seq_one_letter_code
_entity_poly.pdbx_strand_id
1 'polypeptide(L)'
;MSFMFLAFLQHDQIKEEFIKQDGLSFIIKHLYQRDQYDRPHSTPNQSDALELICILAFDEQVAQILKQNQLFMTTVKSILTMENDKYACDEKQEQKDVERIKKAANGVLWVLENEEKTLKNNNNEQRNKEVYDLMISYSWNDMDLAHKISDYLAANKHYNVWIDRDKMHGSIIDSMASAVENSNTVLMCMSETYKRSENCKAEAEYARKRKRSIIPLMMREKYDPDGWLGFICGQKLYIDFTQYEFETAMNKLTAEIEKNRQNNQQQQQLFSSTTPKPIQNETKPKTTPSMMSIQEETKLTTQQYV
;
A
#
# COMPACT_ATOMS: atom_id res chain seq x y z
N MET A 1 22.04 18.75 0.34
CA MET A 1 21.32 19.19 -0.88
C MET A 1 20.19 18.22 -1.26
N SER A 2 20.32 16.91 -0.98
CA SER A 2 19.34 15.86 -1.28
C SER A 2 17.90 16.07 -0.73
N PHE A 3 17.74 16.44 0.54
CA PHE A 3 16.42 16.51 1.18
C PHE A 3 15.47 17.58 0.60
N MET A 4 16.02 18.68 0.09
CA MET A 4 15.21 19.74 -0.52
C MET A 4 14.70 19.30 -1.89
N PHE A 5 15.51 18.53 -2.61
CA PHE A 5 15.22 18.06 -3.95
C PHE A 5 14.17 16.93 -3.97
N LEU A 6 14.26 15.99 -3.02
CA LEU A 6 13.24 14.96 -2.77
C LEU A 6 11.84 15.58 -2.60
N ALA A 7 11.73 16.64 -1.79
CA ALA A 7 10.47 17.31 -1.55
C ALA A 7 9.93 18.07 -2.78
N PHE A 8 10.81 18.60 -3.62
CA PHE A 8 10.38 19.28 -4.84
C PHE A 8 9.77 18.29 -5.83
N LEU A 9 10.34 17.09 -5.97
CA LEU A 9 9.83 16.08 -6.89
C LEU A 9 8.55 15.37 -6.41
N GLN A 10 8.12 15.60 -5.17
CA GLN A 10 6.77 15.23 -4.73
C GLN A 10 5.68 16.12 -5.35
N HIS A 11 6.03 17.32 -5.79
CA HIS A 11 5.09 18.21 -6.47
C HIS A 11 4.97 17.78 -7.93
N ASP A 12 3.78 17.34 -8.35
CA ASP A 12 3.58 16.74 -9.67
C ASP A 12 4.01 17.66 -10.82
N GLN A 13 3.77 18.98 -10.74
CA GLN A 13 4.24 19.91 -11.78
C GLN A 13 5.77 19.96 -11.91
N ILE A 14 6.49 19.86 -10.79
CA ILE A 14 7.95 19.88 -10.78
C ILE A 14 8.47 18.52 -11.25
N LYS A 15 7.83 17.44 -10.83
CA LYS A 15 8.10 16.07 -11.29
C LYS A 15 7.99 15.98 -12.82
N GLU A 16 6.87 16.46 -13.38
CA GLU A 16 6.63 16.48 -14.82
C GLU A 16 7.70 17.29 -15.57
N GLU A 17 8.02 18.49 -15.10
CA GLU A 17 9.05 19.32 -15.75
C GLU A 17 10.44 18.69 -15.64
N PHE A 18 10.77 18.12 -14.49
CA PHE A 18 12.03 17.43 -14.30
C PHE A 18 12.18 16.21 -15.23
N ILE A 19 11.10 15.45 -15.44
CA ILE A 19 11.09 14.34 -16.40
C ILE A 19 11.28 14.86 -17.83
N LYS A 20 10.60 15.94 -18.22
CA LYS A 20 10.74 16.56 -19.55
C LYS A 20 12.18 17.02 -19.85
N GLN A 21 12.90 17.45 -18.83
CA GLN A 21 14.28 17.94 -18.93
C GLN A 21 15.34 16.82 -18.83
N ASP A 22 14.96 15.55 -19.09
CA ASP A 22 15.83 14.37 -19.00
C ASP A 22 16.48 14.17 -17.61
N GLY A 23 15.79 14.62 -16.56
CA GLY A 23 16.27 14.52 -15.18
C GLY A 23 16.45 13.08 -14.70
N LEU A 24 15.69 12.13 -15.25
CA LEU A 24 15.81 10.70 -14.93
C LEU A 24 17.21 10.17 -15.27
N SER A 25 17.74 10.50 -16.45
CA SER A 25 19.06 10.07 -16.90
C SER A 25 20.16 10.60 -15.98
N PHE A 26 20.00 11.82 -15.46
CA PHE A 26 20.92 12.40 -14.49
C PHE A 26 20.95 11.60 -13.18
N ILE A 27 19.79 11.21 -12.65
CA ILE A 27 19.72 10.43 -11.39
C ILE A 27 20.26 9.00 -11.61
N ILE A 28 19.95 8.36 -12.74
CA ILE A 28 20.49 7.04 -13.07
C ILE A 28 22.01 7.09 -13.17
N LYS A 29 22.58 8.13 -13.80
CA LYS A 29 24.03 8.32 -13.85
C LYS A 29 24.61 8.47 -12.44
N HIS A 30 23.93 9.20 -11.56
CA HIS A 30 24.36 9.38 -10.17
C HIS A 30 24.31 8.06 -9.38
N LEU A 31 23.34 7.19 -9.62
CA LEU A 31 23.28 5.84 -9.03
C LEU A 31 24.53 5.01 -9.37
N TYR A 32 25.05 5.15 -10.58
CA TYR A 32 26.24 4.42 -11.04
C TYR A 32 27.57 5.05 -10.63
N GLN A 33 27.58 6.31 -10.18
CA GLN A 33 28.79 6.96 -9.69
C GLN A 33 29.17 6.35 -8.33
N ARG A 34 30.10 5.40 -8.35
CA ARG A 34 30.93 5.08 -7.17
C ARG A 34 32.02 6.14 -7.09
N ASP A 35 32.03 6.94 -6.04
CA ASP A 35 33.13 7.87 -5.81
C ASP A 35 34.45 7.09 -5.80
N GLN A 36 35.35 7.43 -6.73
CA GLN A 36 36.64 6.75 -6.90
C GLN A 36 37.62 7.01 -5.73
N TYR A 37 37.23 7.82 -4.74
CA TYR A 37 38.11 8.31 -3.69
C TYR A 37 37.65 8.01 -2.26
N ASP A 38 36.47 7.41 -2.05
CA ASP A 38 35.98 7.04 -0.71
C ASP A 38 35.59 5.54 -0.65
N ARG A 39 35.68 4.99 0.56
CA ARG A 39 35.70 3.56 0.94
C ARG A 39 34.76 2.62 0.15
N PRO A 40 35.06 1.29 0.07
CA PRO A 40 34.38 0.35 -0.82
C PRO A 40 32.89 0.08 -0.55
N HIS A 41 32.24 0.74 0.41
CA HIS A 41 30.90 0.42 0.85
C HIS A 41 30.03 1.68 1.04
N SER A 42 28.86 1.65 0.40
CA SER A 42 27.69 2.53 0.56
C SER A 42 27.93 4.04 0.72
N THR A 43 27.76 4.81 -0.37
CA THR A 43 27.63 6.27 -0.25
C THR A 43 26.16 6.64 0.04
N PRO A 44 25.87 7.60 0.94
CA PRO A 44 24.53 8.16 1.15
C PRO A 44 23.83 8.63 -0.14
N ASN A 45 24.64 8.93 -1.16
CA ASN A 45 24.20 9.35 -2.48
C ASN A 45 23.41 8.26 -3.24
N GLN A 46 23.69 6.97 -3.00
CA GLN A 46 22.97 5.87 -3.68
C GLN A 46 21.55 5.68 -3.14
N SER A 47 21.35 5.74 -1.82
CA SER A 47 20.00 5.67 -1.25
C SER A 47 19.13 6.81 -1.74
N ASP A 48 19.71 8.01 -1.83
CA ASP A 48 18.99 9.21 -2.27
C ASP A 48 18.61 9.11 -3.76
N ALA A 49 19.53 8.63 -4.62
CA ALA A 49 19.24 8.38 -6.03
C ALA A 49 18.13 7.33 -6.20
N LEU A 50 18.17 6.24 -5.42
CA LEU A 50 17.13 5.21 -5.45
C LEU A 50 15.78 5.73 -4.96
N GLU A 51 15.75 6.50 -3.87
CA GLU A 51 14.53 7.14 -3.35
C GLU A 51 13.90 8.08 -4.39
N LEU A 52 14.73 8.87 -5.10
CA LEU A 52 14.27 9.72 -6.20
C LEU A 52 13.74 8.92 -7.39
N ILE A 53 14.48 7.90 -7.83
CA ILE A 53 14.03 7.01 -8.91
C ILE A 53 12.71 6.33 -8.52
N CYS A 54 12.55 5.97 -7.26
CA CYS A 54 11.34 5.38 -6.72
C CYS A 54 10.13 6.30 -6.86
N ILE A 55 10.26 7.58 -6.49
CA ILE A 55 9.22 8.60 -6.70
C ILE A 55 8.86 8.73 -8.19
N LEU A 56 9.89 8.78 -9.04
CA LEU A 56 9.68 8.96 -10.48
C LEU A 56 9.05 7.73 -11.12
N ALA A 57 9.37 6.52 -10.65
CA ALA A 57 8.87 5.25 -11.15
C ALA A 57 7.36 5.07 -10.98
N PHE A 58 6.70 5.89 -10.16
CA PHE A 58 5.24 5.91 -10.10
C PHE A 58 4.65 6.38 -11.44
N ASP A 59 5.30 7.31 -12.15
CA ASP A 59 4.90 7.69 -13.51
C ASP A 59 5.04 6.51 -14.47
N GLU A 60 3.97 6.20 -15.20
CA GLU A 60 3.90 5.00 -16.06
C GLU A 60 4.96 5.01 -17.17
N GLN A 61 5.25 6.17 -17.78
CA GLN A 61 6.26 6.27 -18.84
C GLN A 61 7.65 6.04 -18.26
N VAL A 62 7.95 6.65 -17.10
CA VAL A 62 9.20 6.41 -16.38
C VAL A 62 9.34 4.95 -15.98
N ALA A 63 8.28 4.33 -15.46
CA ALA A 63 8.27 2.93 -15.09
C ALA A 63 8.65 2.03 -16.27
N GLN A 64 8.09 2.28 -17.45
CA GLN A 64 8.40 1.50 -18.66
C GLN A 64 9.86 1.70 -19.10
N ILE A 65 10.36 2.94 -19.08
CA ILE A 65 11.78 3.25 -19.39
C ILE A 65 12.72 2.47 -18.46
N LEU A 66 12.43 2.49 -17.15
CA LEU A 66 13.23 1.78 -16.15
C LEU A 66 13.18 0.26 -16.32
N LYS A 67 11.99 -0.31 -16.59
CA LYS A 67 11.83 -1.76 -16.84
C LYS A 67 12.60 -2.23 -18.07
N GLN A 68 12.69 -1.40 -19.11
CA GLN A 68 13.42 -1.73 -20.34
C GLN A 68 14.95 -1.62 -20.17
N ASN A 69 15.42 -0.84 -19.18
CA ASN A 69 16.84 -0.68 -18.90
C ASN A 69 17.41 -1.89 -18.13
N GLN A 70 18.02 -2.83 -18.88
CA GLN A 70 18.61 -4.05 -18.31
C GLN A 70 19.72 -3.79 -17.29
N LEU A 71 20.58 -2.79 -17.55
CA LEU A 71 21.67 -2.45 -16.64
C LEU A 71 21.13 -1.95 -15.31
N PHE A 72 20.13 -1.07 -15.35
CA PHE A 72 19.44 -0.57 -14.18
C PHE A 72 18.78 -1.71 -13.39
N MET A 73 17.96 -2.55 -14.04
CA MET A 73 17.25 -3.64 -13.37
C MET A 73 18.21 -4.65 -12.71
N THR A 74 19.29 -5.03 -13.39
CA THR A 74 20.32 -5.91 -12.80
C THR A 74 21.03 -5.24 -11.63
N THR A 75 21.32 -3.95 -11.73
CA THR A 75 21.97 -3.19 -10.65
C THR A 75 21.08 -3.16 -9.40
N VAL A 76 19.82 -2.76 -9.53
CA VAL A 76 18.87 -2.70 -8.39
C VAL A 76 18.68 -4.08 -7.75
N LYS A 77 18.58 -5.15 -8.55
CA LYS A 77 18.50 -6.53 -8.03
C LYS A 77 19.76 -6.95 -7.30
N SER A 78 20.93 -6.61 -7.84
CA SER A 78 22.21 -6.97 -7.22
C SER A 78 22.39 -6.33 -5.84
N ILE A 79 21.88 -5.11 -5.64
CA ILE A 79 21.91 -4.40 -4.35
C ILE A 79 21.22 -5.21 -3.24
N LEU A 80 20.11 -5.87 -3.56
CA LEU A 80 19.37 -6.69 -2.60
C LEU A 80 20.09 -7.99 -2.24
N THR A 81 20.85 -8.55 -3.17
CA THR A 81 21.61 -9.79 -2.98
C THR A 81 23.02 -9.57 -2.42
N MET A 82 23.45 -8.31 -2.24
CA MET A 82 24.74 -8.01 -1.60
C MET A 82 24.75 -8.57 -0.19
N GLU A 83 25.59 -9.57 0.08
CA GLU A 83 25.81 -10.06 1.43
C GLU A 83 26.45 -8.96 2.26
N ASN A 84 25.96 -8.77 3.49
CA ASN A 84 26.68 -7.94 4.45
C ASN A 84 27.96 -8.71 4.77
N ASP A 85 29.10 -8.18 4.36
CA ASP A 85 30.38 -8.80 4.68
C ASP A 85 30.56 -8.71 6.21
N LYS A 86 30.15 -9.77 6.91
CA LYS A 86 30.01 -9.84 8.37
C LYS A 86 31.35 -9.66 9.10
N TYR A 87 32.45 -9.61 8.34
CA TYR A 87 33.82 -9.55 8.83
C TYR A 87 34.52 -8.23 8.51
N ALA A 88 33.85 -7.22 7.93
CA ALA A 88 34.51 -6.00 7.45
C ALA A 88 34.28 -4.72 8.27
N CYS A 89 33.20 -4.56 9.04
CA CYS A 89 32.82 -3.22 9.54
C CYS A 89 32.29 -3.19 11.00
N ASP A 90 33.08 -2.58 11.89
CA ASP A 90 32.76 -2.34 13.32
C ASP A 90 31.92 -1.06 13.56
N GLU A 91 31.51 -0.32 12.51
CA GLU A 91 30.80 0.96 12.66
C GLU A 91 29.27 0.84 12.44
N LYS A 92 28.48 1.14 13.48
CA LYS A 92 26.99 1.12 13.47
C LYS A 92 26.34 1.95 12.35
N GLN A 93 27.03 2.98 11.86
CA GLN A 93 26.50 3.91 10.86
C GLN A 93 26.49 3.30 9.45
N GLU A 94 27.53 2.55 9.08
CA GLU A 94 27.68 1.93 7.76
C GLU A 94 26.65 0.80 7.55
N GLN A 95 26.33 0.04 8.60
CA GLN A 95 25.26 -0.96 8.57
C GLN A 95 23.88 -0.32 8.31
N LYS A 96 23.63 0.87 8.88
CA LYS A 96 22.39 1.62 8.70
C LYS A 96 22.26 2.17 7.27
N ASP A 97 23.37 2.60 6.68
CA ASP A 97 23.38 3.12 5.31
C ASP A 97 23.18 2.01 4.27
N VAL A 98 23.79 0.82 4.47
CA VAL A 98 23.52 -0.38 3.65
C VAL A 98 22.05 -0.80 3.75
N GLU A 99 21.49 -0.81 4.96
CA GLU A 99 20.07 -1.11 5.16
C GLU A 99 19.17 -0.10 4.43
N ARG A 100 19.49 1.20 4.50
CA ARG A 100 18.75 2.26 3.78
C ARG A 100 18.81 2.07 2.26
N ILE A 101 19.97 1.72 1.70
CA ILE A 101 20.13 1.47 0.26
C ILE A 101 19.31 0.25 -0.17
N LYS A 102 19.39 -0.86 0.56
CA LYS A 102 18.59 -2.07 0.28
C LYS A 102 17.10 -1.78 0.34
N LYS A 103 16.68 -1.02 1.35
CA LYS A 103 15.30 -0.59 1.54
C LYS A 103 14.81 0.25 0.35
N ALA A 104 15.58 1.23 -0.09
CA ALA A 104 15.26 2.06 -1.26
C ALA A 104 15.20 1.23 -2.57
N ALA A 105 16.14 0.30 -2.78
CA ALA A 105 16.15 -0.60 -3.93
C ALA A 105 14.93 -1.53 -3.95
N ASN A 106 14.50 -2.03 -2.80
CA ASN A 106 13.30 -2.85 -2.67
C ASN A 106 12.05 -2.05 -3.05
N GLY A 107 11.95 -0.79 -2.61
CA GLY A 107 10.87 0.12 -3.00
C GLY A 107 10.79 0.29 -4.52
N VAL A 108 11.93 0.54 -5.18
CA VAL A 108 12.00 0.65 -6.65
C VAL A 108 11.47 -0.61 -7.34
N LEU A 109 11.93 -1.80 -6.93
CA LEU A 109 11.43 -3.05 -7.52
C LEU A 109 9.95 -3.28 -7.23
N TRP A 110 9.46 -2.90 -6.06
CA TRP A 110 8.04 -2.99 -5.75
C TRP A 110 7.18 -2.19 -6.72
N VAL A 111 7.60 -0.96 -7.08
CA VAL A 111 6.91 -0.14 -8.08
C VAL A 111 6.99 -0.79 -9.46
N LEU A 112 8.17 -1.25 -9.87
CA LEU A 112 8.41 -1.70 -11.24
C LEU A 112 7.92 -3.13 -11.51
N GLU A 113 7.91 -4.01 -10.53
CA GLU A 113 7.54 -5.43 -10.68
C GLU A 113 6.11 -5.76 -10.20
N ASN A 114 5.34 -4.75 -9.74
CA ASN A 114 3.97 -4.94 -9.29
C ASN A 114 3.05 -5.40 -10.44
N GLU A 115 2.83 -6.72 -10.53
CA GLU A 115 1.60 -7.31 -11.08
C GLU A 115 1.22 -8.65 -10.40
N GLU A 116 2.14 -9.57 -10.07
CA GLU A 116 1.70 -10.90 -9.57
C GLU A 116 2.52 -11.57 -8.45
N LYS A 117 3.76 -11.14 -8.16
CA LYS A 117 4.66 -11.96 -7.32
C LYS A 117 4.47 -11.83 -5.80
N THR A 118 3.89 -10.75 -5.30
CA THR A 118 3.77 -10.51 -3.85
C THR A 118 2.64 -11.29 -3.17
N LEU A 119 1.78 -12.00 -3.93
CA LEU A 119 0.67 -12.78 -3.38
C LEU A 119 1.08 -14.15 -2.83
N LYS A 120 2.30 -14.64 -3.13
CA LYS A 120 2.68 -16.03 -2.79
C LYS A 120 3.57 -16.18 -1.55
N ASN A 121 4.14 -15.10 -0.99
CA ASN A 121 5.07 -15.22 0.14
C ASN A 121 4.52 -14.87 1.53
N ASN A 122 3.27 -14.41 1.66
CA ASN A 122 2.73 -13.95 2.95
C ASN A 122 1.57 -14.83 3.48
N ASN A 123 1.64 -16.15 3.32
CA ASN A 123 0.72 -17.07 4.01
C ASN A 123 1.03 -17.27 5.51
N ASN A 124 1.96 -16.49 6.08
CA ASN A 124 2.21 -16.42 7.52
C ASN A 124 2.33 -14.95 7.97
N GLU A 125 1.28 -14.14 7.80
CA GLU A 125 1.21 -12.86 8.51
C GLU A 125 0.60 -13.09 9.90
N GLN A 126 1.46 -13.10 10.92
CA GLN A 126 1.09 -12.53 12.21
C GLN A 126 0.53 -11.15 11.90
N ARG A 127 -0.78 -10.96 12.10
CA ARG A 127 -1.41 -9.63 12.03
C ARG A 127 -0.68 -8.74 13.03
N ASN A 128 0.26 -7.95 12.54
CA ASN A 128 0.87 -6.88 13.32
C ASN A 128 -0.26 -5.98 13.78
N LYS A 129 -0.22 -5.61 15.06
CA LYS A 129 -1.18 -4.69 15.67
C LYS A 129 -1.14 -3.37 14.87
N GLU A 130 -2.26 -2.97 14.28
CA GLU A 130 -2.38 -1.69 13.56
C GLU A 130 -1.91 -0.57 14.48
N VAL A 131 -0.99 0.26 13.97
CA VAL A 131 -0.33 1.32 14.74
C VAL A 131 -1.16 2.60 14.74
N TYR A 132 -1.92 2.82 13.66
CA TYR A 132 -2.72 4.01 13.42
C TYR A 132 -4.19 3.62 13.22
N ASP A 133 -5.10 4.46 13.70
CA ASP A 133 -6.53 4.31 13.40
C ASP A 133 -6.83 4.83 11.99
N LEU A 134 -6.20 5.96 11.63
CA LEU A 134 -6.50 6.74 10.43
C LEU A 134 -5.22 7.08 9.67
N MET A 135 -5.24 6.93 8.35
CA MET A 135 -4.25 7.51 7.44
C MET A 135 -4.96 8.59 6.61
N ILE A 136 -4.37 9.78 6.47
CA ILE A 136 -4.88 10.82 5.57
C ILE A 136 -4.05 10.86 4.30
N SER A 137 -4.66 10.45 3.19
CA SER A 137 -4.10 10.56 1.84
C SER A 137 -4.64 11.84 1.19
N TYR A 138 -3.76 12.75 0.80
CA TYR A 138 -4.13 14.05 0.25
C TYR A 138 -3.11 14.55 -0.79
N SER A 139 -3.55 15.44 -1.68
CA SER A 139 -2.67 16.17 -2.59
C SER A 139 -2.08 17.38 -1.87
N TRP A 140 -0.82 17.71 -2.15
CA TRP A 140 -0.14 18.90 -1.60
C TRP A 140 -0.94 20.20 -1.81
N ASN A 141 -1.71 20.30 -2.89
CA ASN A 141 -2.56 21.46 -3.16
C ASN A 141 -3.74 21.62 -2.18
N ASP A 142 -4.06 20.58 -1.40
CA ASP A 142 -5.13 20.55 -0.41
C ASP A 142 -4.58 20.43 1.03
N MET A 143 -3.29 20.71 1.21
CA MET A 143 -2.57 20.56 2.48
C MET A 143 -3.23 21.29 3.65
N ASP A 144 -3.64 22.54 3.46
CA ASP A 144 -4.21 23.35 4.54
C ASP A 144 -5.44 22.70 5.17
N LEU A 145 -6.36 22.18 4.34
CA LEU A 145 -7.57 21.53 4.82
C LEU A 145 -7.27 20.13 5.38
N ALA A 146 -6.39 19.36 4.73
CA ALA A 146 -5.98 18.03 5.21
C ALA A 146 -5.29 18.10 6.58
N HIS A 147 -4.40 19.08 6.79
CA HIS A 147 -3.75 19.32 8.08
C HIS A 147 -4.76 19.75 9.14
N LYS A 148 -5.69 20.63 8.79
CA LYS A 148 -6.77 21.04 9.71
C LYS A 148 -7.66 19.86 10.15
N ILE A 149 -8.01 18.98 9.22
CA ILE A 149 -8.75 17.73 9.53
C ILE A 149 -7.92 16.84 10.46
N SER A 150 -6.63 16.65 10.15
CA SER A 150 -5.72 15.86 10.97
C SER A 150 -5.57 16.43 12.38
N ASP A 151 -5.40 17.74 12.54
CA ASP A 151 -5.27 18.40 13.85
C ASP A 151 -6.52 18.21 14.69
N TYR A 152 -7.70 18.36 14.09
CA TYR A 152 -8.96 18.13 14.77
C TYR A 152 -9.11 16.67 15.24
N LEU A 153 -8.76 15.71 14.39
CA LEU A 153 -8.83 14.28 14.73
C LEU A 153 -7.80 13.92 15.81
N ALA A 154 -6.57 14.41 15.71
CA ALA A 154 -5.50 14.14 16.67
C ALA A 154 -5.73 14.81 18.04
N ALA A 155 -6.41 15.97 18.08
CA ALA A 155 -6.82 16.60 19.33
C ALA A 155 -7.80 15.73 20.14
N ASN A 156 -8.55 14.85 19.46
CA ASN A 156 -9.35 13.83 20.11
C ASN A 156 -8.46 12.66 20.52
N LYS A 157 -8.28 12.43 21.83
CA LYS A 157 -7.43 11.37 22.41
C LYS A 157 -7.74 9.93 21.96
N HIS A 158 -8.75 9.73 21.14
CA HIS A 158 -9.22 8.43 20.66
C HIS A 158 -8.68 8.05 19.28
N TYR A 159 -8.04 8.95 18.54
CA TYR A 159 -7.54 8.68 17.20
C TYR A 159 -6.03 8.84 17.08
N ASN A 160 -5.34 7.77 16.71
CA ASN A 160 -3.97 7.80 16.21
C ASN A 160 -4.01 8.07 14.70
N VAL A 161 -3.68 9.30 14.32
CA VAL A 161 -3.74 9.76 12.93
C VAL A 161 -2.34 9.80 12.33
N TRP A 162 -2.18 9.13 11.19
CA TRP A 162 -1.02 9.29 10.33
C TRP A 162 -1.35 10.26 9.19
N ILE A 163 -0.46 11.21 8.95
CA ILE A 163 -0.50 12.12 7.80
C ILE A 163 0.94 12.51 7.47
N ASP A 164 1.25 12.60 6.18
CA ASP A 164 2.54 13.10 5.71
C ASP A 164 2.56 14.64 5.85
N ARG A 165 2.90 15.17 7.05
CA ARG A 165 3.03 16.62 7.33
C ARG A 165 4.42 17.17 7.03
N ASP A 166 5.42 16.38 7.39
CA ASP A 166 6.83 16.70 7.24
C ASP A 166 7.46 15.65 6.34
N LYS A 167 7.89 16.09 5.16
CA LYS A 167 8.77 15.42 4.19
C LYS A 167 9.29 14.07 4.70
N MET A 168 8.76 12.98 4.15
CA MET A 168 9.25 11.62 4.37
C MET A 168 10.78 11.56 4.50
N HIS A 169 11.29 11.42 5.73
CA HIS A 169 12.69 11.10 6.00
C HIS A 169 12.83 9.58 5.90
N GLY A 170 13.47 9.09 4.84
CA GLY A 170 13.69 7.66 4.58
C GLY A 170 12.93 7.13 3.36
N SER A 171 12.90 5.80 3.19
CA SER A 171 12.20 5.12 2.09
C SER A 171 10.72 5.54 2.05
N ILE A 172 10.42 6.41 1.09
CA ILE A 172 9.11 7.00 0.81
C ILE A 172 8.04 5.90 0.70
N ILE A 173 8.39 4.79 0.04
CA ILE A 173 7.47 3.68 -0.15
C ILE A 173 7.25 2.88 1.10
N ASP A 174 8.27 2.60 1.90
CA ASP A 174 8.00 1.89 3.15
C ASP A 174 7.20 2.76 4.10
N SER A 175 7.35 4.08 4.06
CA SER A 175 6.52 4.99 4.85
C SER A 175 5.07 5.00 4.34
N MET A 176 4.82 5.10 3.03
CA MET A 176 3.47 5.08 2.44
C MET A 176 2.79 3.71 2.57
N ALA A 177 3.50 2.63 2.21
CA ALA A 177 3.00 1.26 2.30
C ALA A 177 2.78 0.87 3.77
N SER A 178 3.69 1.23 4.67
CA SER A 178 3.50 1.01 6.11
C SER A 178 2.32 1.81 6.65
N ALA A 179 2.10 3.05 6.22
CA ALA A 179 0.95 3.82 6.66
C ALA A 179 -0.38 3.17 6.25
N VAL A 180 -0.48 2.69 5.01
CA VAL A 180 -1.67 1.94 4.53
C VAL A 180 -1.79 0.58 5.22
N GLU A 181 -0.68 -0.13 5.48
CA GLU A 181 -0.69 -1.44 6.13
C GLU A 181 -0.98 -1.38 7.63
N ASN A 182 -0.58 -0.32 8.29
CA ASN A 182 -0.71 -0.14 9.73
C ASN A 182 -1.87 0.79 10.11
N SER A 183 -2.73 1.15 9.16
CA SER A 183 -3.98 1.87 9.40
C SER A 183 -5.23 1.02 9.19
N ASN A 184 -6.27 1.31 9.97
CA ASN A 184 -7.60 0.70 9.78
C ASN A 184 -8.37 1.35 8.63
N THR A 185 -8.30 2.69 8.57
CA THR A 185 -9.07 3.51 7.65
C THR A 185 -8.18 4.53 6.95
N VAL A 186 -8.35 4.66 5.63
CA VAL A 186 -7.72 5.68 4.80
C VAL A 186 -8.75 6.75 4.46
N LEU A 187 -8.48 7.98 4.87
CA LEU A 187 -9.24 9.18 4.48
C LEU A 187 -8.68 9.66 3.14
N MET A 188 -9.49 9.56 2.09
CA MET A 188 -9.10 9.88 0.71
C MET A 188 -9.59 11.29 0.37
N CYS A 189 -8.70 12.28 0.44
CA CYS A 189 -9.02 13.69 0.23
C CYS A 189 -9.10 14.02 -1.28
N MET A 190 -10.28 13.81 -1.86
CA MET A 190 -10.54 13.91 -3.29
C MET A 190 -10.56 15.36 -3.80
N SER A 191 -9.84 15.57 -4.90
CA SER A 191 -9.80 16.79 -5.70
C SER A 191 -9.24 16.46 -7.09
N GLU A 192 -9.30 17.42 -8.01
CA GLU A 192 -8.68 17.27 -9.34
C GLU A 192 -7.16 17.04 -9.23
N THR A 193 -6.48 17.70 -8.28
CA THR A 193 -5.04 17.51 -8.05
C THR A 193 -4.74 16.17 -7.38
N TYR A 194 -5.63 15.67 -6.52
CA TYR A 194 -5.54 14.30 -6.00
C TYR A 194 -5.63 13.27 -7.12
N LYS A 195 -6.57 13.45 -8.05
CA LYS A 195 -6.75 12.55 -9.21
C LYS A 195 -5.53 12.51 -10.14
N ARG A 196 -4.80 13.62 -10.25
CA ARG A 196 -3.58 13.73 -11.08
C ARG A 196 -2.33 13.22 -10.38
N SER A 197 -2.37 13.12 -9.06
CA SER A 197 -1.19 12.70 -8.29
C SER A 197 -1.03 11.19 -8.30
N GLU A 198 0.06 10.73 -8.90
CA GLU A 198 0.35 9.30 -9.00
C GLU A 198 0.66 8.67 -7.64
N ASN A 199 1.20 9.47 -6.71
CA ASN A 199 1.38 9.05 -5.31
C ASN A 199 0.03 8.78 -4.64
N CYS A 200 -0.93 9.71 -4.76
CA CYS A 200 -2.28 9.55 -4.24
C CYS A 200 -3.00 8.35 -4.89
N LYS A 201 -2.82 8.16 -6.20
CA LYS A 201 -3.36 7.01 -6.92
C LYS A 201 -2.80 5.70 -6.38
N ALA A 202 -1.48 5.60 -6.22
CA ALA A 202 -0.83 4.42 -5.66
C ALA A 202 -1.31 4.11 -4.23
N GLU A 203 -1.44 5.12 -3.36
CA GLU A 203 -1.98 4.94 -2.01
C GLU A 203 -3.43 4.42 -2.04
N ALA A 204 -4.29 5.01 -2.87
CA ALA A 204 -5.69 4.62 -3.00
C ALA A 204 -5.84 3.20 -3.56
N GLU A 205 -5.08 2.85 -4.58
CA GLU A 205 -5.05 1.50 -5.15
C GLU A 205 -4.54 0.48 -4.14
N TYR A 206 -3.50 0.85 -3.39
CA TYR A 206 -2.93 -0.01 -2.37
C TYR A 206 -3.87 -0.24 -1.19
N ALA A 207 -4.52 0.81 -0.71
CA ALA A 207 -5.56 0.74 0.32
C ALA A 207 -6.70 -0.18 -0.12
N ARG A 208 -7.16 -0.06 -1.37
CA ARG A 208 -8.17 -0.94 -1.96
C ARG A 208 -7.70 -2.39 -2.02
N LYS A 209 -6.47 -2.64 -2.47
CA LYS A 209 -5.86 -3.98 -2.57
C LYS A 209 -5.74 -4.65 -1.19
N ARG A 210 -5.37 -3.87 -0.18
CA ARG A 210 -5.27 -4.31 1.22
C ARG A 210 -6.63 -4.35 1.95
N LYS A 211 -7.73 -4.06 1.24
CA LYS A 211 -9.10 -4.02 1.79
C LYS A 211 -9.22 -3.10 3.01
N ARG A 212 -8.48 -2.00 3.04
CA ARG A 212 -8.61 -0.96 4.07
C ARG A 212 -9.95 -0.27 3.90
N SER A 213 -10.54 0.18 5.01
CA SER A 213 -11.71 1.05 4.94
C SER A 213 -11.30 2.35 4.27
N ILE A 214 -12.06 2.82 3.29
CA ILE A 214 -11.78 4.08 2.59
C ILE A 214 -12.97 5.00 2.81
N ILE A 215 -12.72 6.17 3.40
CA ILE A 215 -13.71 7.25 3.53
C ILE A 215 -13.32 8.36 2.57
N PRO A 216 -14.08 8.58 1.48
CA PRO A 216 -13.80 9.65 0.54
C PRO A 216 -14.23 11.00 1.12
N LEU A 217 -13.37 12.02 1.03
CA LEU A 217 -13.63 13.39 1.47
C LEU A 217 -13.56 14.32 0.26
N MET A 218 -14.59 15.14 0.02
CA MET A 218 -14.56 16.14 -1.05
C MET A 218 -13.86 17.40 -0.55
N MET A 219 -12.79 17.82 -1.22
CA MET A 219 -11.97 18.98 -0.80
C MET A 219 -12.25 20.24 -1.62
N ARG A 220 -12.92 20.13 -2.78
CA ARG A 220 -13.15 21.23 -3.73
C ARG A 220 -14.60 21.26 -4.20
N GLU A 221 -15.15 22.46 -4.31
CA GLU A 221 -16.50 22.67 -4.81
C GLU A 221 -16.62 22.19 -6.27
N LYS A 222 -17.76 21.58 -6.61
CA LYS A 222 -18.09 21.17 -7.98
C LYS A 222 -17.10 20.18 -8.60
N TYR A 223 -16.30 19.49 -7.78
CA TYR A 223 -15.50 18.37 -8.23
C TYR A 223 -16.34 17.10 -8.23
N ASP A 224 -16.27 16.34 -9.33
CA ASP A 224 -16.94 15.04 -9.47
C ASP A 224 -15.89 13.98 -9.79
N PRO A 225 -15.63 13.01 -8.90
CA PRO A 225 -14.58 12.02 -9.11
C PRO A 225 -14.95 11.05 -10.23
N ASP A 226 -14.11 11.01 -11.25
CA ASP A 226 -14.26 10.18 -12.44
C ASP A 226 -13.03 9.29 -12.69
N GLY A 227 -13.08 8.46 -13.73
CA GLY A 227 -11.98 7.56 -14.09
C GLY A 227 -11.59 6.60 -12.96
N TRP A 228 -10.29 6.49 -12.68
CA TRP A 228 -9.76 5.61 -11.64
C TRP A 228 -10.27 6.00 -10.24
N LEU A 229 -10.38 7.30 -9.96
CA LEU A 229 -10.79 7.80 -8.64
C LEU A 229 -12.27 7.53 -8.42
N GLY A 230 -13.11 7.79 -9.42
CA GLY A 230 -14.52 7.43 -9.41
C GLY A 230 -14.73 5.92 -9.22
N PHE A 231 -13.90 5.08 -9.84
CA PHE A 231 -13.95 3.62 -9.66
C PHE A 231 -13.60 3.17 -8.23
N ILE A 232 -12.57 3.76 -7.60
CA ILE A 232 -12.19 3.45 -6.21
C ILE A 232 -13.23 3.98 -5.21
N CYS A 233 -13.77 5.16 -5.46
CA CYS A 233 -14.85 5.74 -4.68
C CYS A 233 -16.11 4.85 -4.77
N GLY A 234 -16.47 4.40 -5.97
CA GLY A 234 -17.61 3.53 -6.21
C GLY A 234 -18.91 4.16 -5.72
N GLN A 235 -19.76 3.38 -5.06
CA GLN A 235 -21.02 3.85 -4.44
C GLN A 235 -20.83 4.41 -3.02
N LYS A 236 -19.58 4.61 -2.57
CA LYS A 236 -19.35 5.13 -1.21
C LYS A 236 -19.86 6.55 -1.12
N LEU A 237 -20.59 6.84 -0.05
CA LEU A 237 -20.93 8.21 0.30
C LEU A 237 -19.64 8.95 0.67
N TYR A 238 -19.42 10.09 0.04
CA TYR A 238 -18.35 10.99 0.41
C TYR A 238 -18.84 12.05 1.40
N ILE A 239 -17.92 12.56 2.22
CA ILE A 239 -18.19 13.70 3.10
C ILE A 239 -17.68 14.95 2.43
N ASP A 240 -18.57 15.90 2.19
CA ASP A 240 -18.24 17.12 1.46
C ASP A 240 -17.83 18.25 2.40
N PHE A 241 -16.53 18.59 2.44
CA PHE A 241 -16.02 19.69 3.26
C PHE A 241 -16.27 21.07 2.62
N THR A 242 -16.84 21.12 1.43
CA THR A 242 -17.19 22.35 0.72
C THR A 242 -18.66 22.72 0.83
N GLN A 243 -19.52 21.73 1.08
CA GLN A 243 -20.95 21.92 1.27
C GLN A 243 -21.32 22.34 2.71
N TYR A 244 -20.53 21.95 3.71
CA TYR A 244 -20.83 22.17 5.12
C TYR A 244 -19.77 23.02 5.80
N GLU A 245 -20.17 23.73 6.86
CA GLU A 245 -19.22 24.31 7.82
C GLU A 245 -18.30 23.23 8.39
N PHE A 246 -17.03 23.59 8.62
CA PHE A 246 -15.97 22.65 8.98
C PHE A 246 -16.35 21.72 10.14
N GLU A 247 -16.92 22.26 11.23
CA GLU A 247 -17.34 21.47 12.39
C GLU A 247 -18.45 20.47 12.06
N THR A 248 -19.38 20.84 11.17
CA THR A 248 -20.46 19.94 10.71
C THR A 248 -19.90 18.82 9.85
N ALA A 249 -18.96 19.12 8.95
CA ALA A 249 -18.27 18.11 8.15
C ALA A 249 -17.44 17.16 9.04
N MET A 250 -16.75 17.69 10.07
CA MET A 250 -16.00 16.88 11.04
C MET A 250 -16.92 15.95 11.83
N ASN A 251 -18.09 16.42 12.28
CA ASN A 251 -19.06 15.57 12.98
C ASN A 251 -19.55 14.40 12.10
N LYS A 252 -19.80 14.66 10.81
CA LYS A 252 -20.14 13.61 9.83
C LYS A 252 -18.98 12.63 9.65
N LEU A 253 -17.75 13.12 9.57
CA LEU A 253 -16.54 12.30 9.45
C LEU A 253 -16.32 11.39 10.65
N THR A 254 -16.37 11.94 11.87
CA THR A 254 -16.23 11.15 13.09
C THR A 254 -17.32 10.08 13.21
N ALA A 255 -18.56 10.39 12.83
CA ALA A 255 -19.64 9.41 12.80
C ALA A 255 -19.38 8.26 11.81
N GLU A 256 -18.89 8.55 10.61
CA GLU A 256 -18.58 7.51 9.62
C GLU A 256 -17.36 6.67 10.04
N ILE A 257 -16.35 7.28 10.67
CA ILE A 257 -15.21 6.56 11.25
C ILE A 257 -15.68 5.55 12.31
N GLU A 258 -16.50 5.98 13.28
CA GLU A 258 -16.98 5.07 14.33
C GLU A 258 -17.88 3.97 13.78
N LYS A 259 -18.73 4.28 12.81
CA LYS A 259 -19.56 3.28 12.11
C LYS A 259 -18.69 2.22 11.44
N ASN A 260 -17.63 2.62 10.74
CA ASN A 260 -16.68 1.69 10.12
C ASN A 260 -15.93 0.84 11.16
N ARG A 261 -15.55 1.45 12.30
CA ARG A 261 -14.92 0.74 13.41
C ARG A 261 -15.82 -0.34 14.00
N GLN A 262 -17.09 -0.03 14.23
CA GLN A 262 -18.09 -0.98 14.73
C GLN A 262 -18.34 -2.13 13.73
N ASN A 263 -18.48 -1.82 12.44
CA ASN A 263 -18.66 -2.83 11.39
C ASN A 263 -17.48 -3.81 11.34
N ASN A 264 -16.25 -3.30 11.44
CA ASN A 264 -15.05 -4.13 11.45
C ASN A 264 -14.99 -5.05 12.70
N GLN A 265 -15.36 -4.53 13.87
CA GLN A 265 -15.43 -5.33 15.10
C GLN A 265 -16.49 -6.43 15.04
N GLN A 266 -17.68 -6.14 14.49
CA GLN A 266 -18.75 -7.13 14.33
C GLN A 266 -18.35 -8.25 13.37
N GLN A 267 -17.72 -7.91 12.24
CA GLN A 267 -17.21 -8.92 11.30
C GLN A 267 -16.19 -9.83 11.99
N GLN A 268 -15.24 -9.27 12.74
CA GLN A 268 -14.23 -10.05 13.47
C GLN A 268 -14.85 -10.98 14.52
N GLN A 269 -15.87 -10.53 15.25
CA GLN A 269 -16.59 -11.37 16.21
C GLN A 269 -17.34 -12.52 15.53
N LEU A 270 -18.01 -12.25 14.39
CA LEU A 270 -18.73 -13.28 13.63
C LEU A 270 -17.78 -14.40 13.17
N PHE A 271 -16.60 -14.05 12.62
CA PHE A 271 -15.58 -15.03 12.22
C PHE A 271 -14.98 -15.82 13.38
N SER A 272 -14.83 -15.22 14.56
CA SER A 272 -14.35 -15.93 15.76
C SER A 272 -15.38 -16.90 16.36
N SER A 273 -16.68 -16.67 16.10
CA SER A 273 -17.78 -17.50 16.62
C SER A 273 -18.10 -18.74 15.77
N THR A 274 -17.49 -18.89 14.58
CA THR A 274 -17.79 -20.00 13.66
C THR A 274 -16.78 -21.16 13.68
N THR A 275 -15.92 -21.29 14.70
CA THR A 275 -15.14 -22.53 14.87
C THR A 275 -16.09 -23.72 15.09
N PRO A 276 -16.05 -24.78 14.25
CA PRO A 276 -16.86 -25.98 14.46
C PRO A 276 -16.49 -26.58 15.81
N LYS A 277 -17.49 -26.90 16.64
CA LYS A 277 -17.27 -27.72 17.84
C LYS A 277 -16.54 -29.01 17.43
N PRO A 278 -15.55 -29.48 18.22
CA PRO A 278 -14.90 -30.76 17.94
C PRO A 278 -15.96 -31.85 17.92
N ILE A 279 -16.01 -32.62 16.83
CA ILE A 279 -16.82 -33.85 16.77
C ILE A 279 -16.24 -34.77 17.85
N GLN A 280 -16.98 -34.93 18.95
CA GLN A 280 -16.71 -35.98 19.92
C GLN A 280 -17.04 -37.30 19.22
N ASN A 281 -16.01 -38.01 18.77
CA ASN A 281 -16.15 -39.38 18.31
C ASN A 281 -16.49 -40.26 19.51
N GLU A 282 -17.78 -40.43 19.81
CA GLU A 282 -18.25 -41.55 20.60
C GLU A 282 -18.07 -42.84 19.79
N THR A 283 -16.97 -43.54 20.06
CA THR A 283 -16.82 -44.95 19.68
C THR A 283 -17.86 -45.77 20.44
N LYS A 284 -18.96 -46.15 19.77
CA LYS A 284 -19.81 -47.26 20.20
C LYS A 284 -19.39 -48.57 19.51
N PRO A 285 -19.44 -49.72 20.21
CA PRO A 285 -18.87 -50.97 19.73
C PRO A 285 -19.71 -51.61 18.63
N LYS A 286 -19.03 -52.31 17.70
CA LYS A 286 -19.64 -53.12 16.63
C LYS A 286 -20.42 -54.31 17.21
N THR A 287 -21.65 -54.47 16.75
CA THR A 287 -22.39 -55.74 16.80
C THR A 287 -23.07 -55.98 15.45
N THR A 288 -22.47 -56.85 14.63
CA THR A 288 -23.18 -57.71 13.66
C THR A 288 -23.84 -58.86 14.45
N PRO A 289 -24.89 -59.58 13.97
CA PRO A 289 -25.09 -60.01 12.57
C PRO A 289 -26.55 -60.06 12.05
N SER A 290 -26.72 -60.16 10.72
CA SER A 290 -27.31 -61.34 10.05
C SER A 290 -27.76 -61.02 8.61
N MET A 291 -27.50 -61.96 7.71
CA MET A 291 -27.79 -61.96 6.27
C MET A 291 -28.84 -63.04 6.00
N MET A 292 -29.89 -62.72 5.24
CA MET A 292 -30.80 -63.59 4.45
C MET A 292 -32.01 -62.70 4.05
N SER A 293 -32.57 -62.64 2.84
CA SER A 293 -32.51 -63.51 1.67
C SER A 293 -33.27 -62.86 0.49
N ILE A 294 -32.75 -63.05 -0.74
CA ILE A 294 -33.43 -63.43 -2.01
C ILE A 294 -34.46 -62.44 -2.63
N GLN A 295 -34.19 -61.90 -3.84
CA GLN A 295 -34.76 -62.37 -5.13
C GLN A 295 -34.31 -61.51 -6.32
N GLU A 296 -33.70 -62.19 -7.30
CA GLU A 296 -33.49 -61.77 -8.68
C GLU A 296 -34.83 -61.69 -9.43
N GLU A 297 -34.96 -60.74 -10.37
CA GLU A 297 -35.52 -61.07 -11.69
C GLU A 297 -35.09 -60.04 -12.75
N THR A 298 -34.30 -60.54 -13.69
CA THR A 298 -33.98 -59.99 -15.01
C THR A 298 -35.22 -59.85 -15.91
N LYS A 299 -35.28 -58.81 -16.76
CA LYS A 299 -35.30 -58.98 -18.23
C LYS A 299 -35.26 -57.67 -19.02
N LEU A 300 -34.52 -57.75 -20.12
CA LEU A 300 -34.43 -56.85 -21.27
C LEU A 300 -35.81 -56.49 -21.83
N THR A 301 -35.92 -55.32 -22.48
CA THR A 301 -36.32 -55.19 -23.92
C THR A 301 -36.01 -53.78 -24.42
N THR A 302 -35.15 -53.70 -25.44
CA THR A 302 -34.91 -52.54 -26.31
C THR A 302 -35.71 -52.76 -27.60
N GLN A 303 -36.60 -51.83 -27.97
CA GLN A 303 -37.17 -51.53 -29.31
C GLN A 303 -38.43 -50.65 -29.09
N GLN A 304 -38.83 -49.66 -29.90
CA GLN A 304 -38.40 -49.10 -31.18
C GLN A 304 -39.23 -47.81 -31.42
N TYR A 305 -38.60 -46.77 -31.98
CA TYR A 305 -39.09 -45.78 -32.95
C TYR A 305 -40.55 -45.27 -32.93
N VAL A 306 -40.68 -43.94 -32.88
CA VAL A 306 -41.26 -43.14 -33.98
C VAL A 306 -40.29 -42.01 -34.31
#